data_AF-A0A7S1A8Q5-F1
#
_entry.id   AF-A0A7S1A8Q5-F1
#
_cell.length_a   1.000
_cell.length_b   1.000
_cell.length_c   1.000
_cell.angle_alpha   90.00
_cell.angle_beta   90.00
_cell.angle_gamma   90.00
#
_symmetry.space_group_name_H-M   'P 1'
#
loop_
_entity.id
_entity.type
_entity.pdbx_description
1 polymer ?
#
loop_
_entity_poly.entity_id
_entity_poly.type
_entity_poly.pdbx_seq_one_letter_code
_entity_poly.pdbx_strand_id
1 'polypeptide(L)'
;KTNRVMDELKRLFREFDTDESGTITLEEFTEHLAHEGVKTILSVLEIEVADAIAFFEVLDVDSTQELDIDEFVMGCIYLKGAAKMVDMATLMREHKMMMSQSMKQVCKMEDRVVKLAEQLDCVVWILRKEQFSSPLPMSVEVPNHAPYSIETTTMA
;
A
#
# COMPACT_ATOMS: atom_id res chain seq x y z
N LYS A 1 10.03 -19.20 -0.95
CA LYS A 1 10.76 -17.98 -1.36
C LYS A 1 11.91 -17.67 -0.40
N THR A 2 11.75 -17.86 0.91
CA THR A 2 12.78 -17.62 1.94
C THR A 2 14.02 -18.52 1.81
N ASN A 3 13.89 -19.81 1.45
CA ASN A 3 15.05 -20.71 1.30
C ASN A 3 16.08 -20.22 0.27
N ARG A 4 15.66 -19.71 -0.89
CA ARG A 4 16.59 -19.20 -1.90
C ARG A 4 17.43 -18.01 -1.40
N VAL A 5 16.84 -17.15 -0.58
CA VAL A 5 17.54 -16.00 0.01
C VAL A 5 18.55 -16.48 1.05
N MET A 6 18.16 -17.43 1.89
CA MET A 6 19.07 -18.05 2.86
C MET A 6 20.24 -18.76 2.18
N ASP A 7 19.99 -19.50 1.10
CA ASP A 7 21.05 -20.21 0.37
C ASP A 7 22.06 -19.23 -0.25
N GLU A 8 21.57 -18.10 -0.78
CA GLU A 8 22.43 -17.06 -1.37
C GLU A 8 23.24 -16.31 -0.31
N LEU A 9 22.63 -15.98 0.83
CA LEU A 9 23.32 -15.36 1.97
C LEU A 9 24.39 -16.30 2.56
N LYS A 10 24.10 -17.60 2.67
CA LYS A 10 25.09 -18.60 3.09
C LYS A 10 26.25 -18.74 2.10
N ARG A 11 25.99 -18.54 0.80
CA ARG A 11 27.05 -18.50 -0.20
C ARG A 11 27.93 -17.27 -0.01
N LEU A 12 27.33 -16.10 0.18
CA LEU A 12 28.07 -14.86 0.47
C LEU A 12 28.89 -14.97 1.75
N PHE A 13 28.34 -15.59 2.81
CA PHE A 13 29.06 -15.79 4.06
C PHE A 13 30.39 -16.52 3.83
N ARG A 14 30.39 -17.60 3.05
CA ARG A 14 31.60 -18.35 2.68
C ARG A 14 32.54 -17.60 1.76
N GLU A 15 32.05 -16.58 1.07
CA GLU A 15 32.87 -15.74 0.21
C GLU A 15 33.58 -14.66 1.04
N PHE A 16 33.01 -14.27 2.19
CA PHE A 16 33.57 -13.28 3.11
C PHE A 16 34.54 -13.92 4.12
N ASP A 17 34.21 -15.11 4.62
CA ASP A 17 35.03 -15.91 5.53
C ASP A 17 36.22 -16.52 4.75
N THR A 18 37.27 -15.72 4.57
CA THR A 18 38.42 -16.10 3.75
C THR A 18 39.40 -17.01 4.46
N ASP A 19 39.41 -16.94 5.79
CA ASP A 19 40.28 -17.75 6.64
C ASP A 19 39.60 -19.06 7.10
N GLU A 20 38.34 -19.28 6.70
CA GLU A 20 37.49 -20.40 7.13
C GLU A 20 37.39 -20.51 8.66
N SER A 21 37.47 -19.37 9.36
CA SER A 21 37.31 -19.28 10.81
C SER A 21 35.89 -19.64 11.25
N GLY A 22 34.91 -19.51 10.35
CA GLY A 22 33.49 -19.66 10.63
C GLY A 22 32.85 -18.40 11.21
N THR A 23 33.59 -17.30 11.25
CA THR A 23 33.09 -15.95 11.58
C THR A 23 33.58 -14.96 10.51
N ILE A 24 32.94 -13.79 10.44
CA ILE A 24 33.37 -12.70 9.55
C ILE A 24 33.81 -11.53 10.41
N THR A 25 35.06 -11.13 10.26
CA THR A 25 35.58 -9.93 10.94
C THR A 25 35.16 -8.65 10.22
N LEU A 26 35.20 -7.51 10.91
CA LEU A 26 34.90 -6.20 10.29
C LEU A 26 35.80 -5.90 9.08
N GLU A 27 37.06 -6.35 9.13
CA GLU A 27 38.06 -6.15 8.08
C GLU A 27 37.68 -6.95 6.83
N GLU A 28 37.39 -8.24 6.99
CA GLU A 28 36.91 -9.09 5.89
C GLU A 28 35.58 -8.59 5.33
N PHE A 29 34.66 -8.17 6.21
CA PHE A 29 33.38 -7.63 5.80
C PHE A 29 33.56 -6.39 4.93
N THR A 30 34.36 -5.42 5.36
CA THR A 30 34.58 -4.16 4.64
C THR A 30 35.33 -4.37 3.32
N GLU A 31 36.30 -5.28 3.28
CA GLU A 31 37.02 -5.65 2.06
C GLU A 31 36.09 -6.29 1.02
N HIS A 32 35.29 -7.28 1.43
CA HIS A 32 34.36 -7.95 0.52
C HIS A 32 33.19 -7.06 0.10
N LEU A 33 32.72 -6.18 0.98
CA LEU A 33 31.68 -5.22 0.63
C LEU A 33 32.16 -4.16 -0.37
N ALA A 34 33.49 -3.95 -0.49
CA ALA A 34 34.06 -3.10 -1.51
C ALA A 34 34.01 -3.73 -2.92
N HIS A 35 33.87 -5.05 -3.02
CA HIS A 35 33.71 -5.75 -4.29
C HIS A 35 32.31 -5.51 -4.89
N GLU A 36 32.28 -5.06 -6.15
CA GLU A 36 31.03 -4.79 -6.89
C GLU A 36 30.12 -6.04 -7.04
N GLY A 37 30.71 -7.24 -7.11
CA GLY A 37 29.94 -8.48 -7.18
C GLY A 37 29.06 -8.69 -5.95
N VAL A 38 29.61 -8.43 -4.76
CA VAL A 38 28.93 -8.56 -3.48
C VAL A 38 27.83 -7.50 -3.34
N LYS A 39 28.12 -6.24 -3.66
CA LYS A 39 27.12 -5.16 -3.66
C LYS A 39 25.95 -5.47 -4.59
N THR A 40 26.24 -6.05 -5.75
CA THR A 40 25.21 -6.47 -6.71
C THR A 40 24.31 -7.54 -6.10
N ILE A 41 24.87 -8.56 -5.45
CA ILE A 41 24.08 -9.63 -4.82
C ILE A 41 23.23 -9.07 -3.68
N LEU A 42 23.79 -8.22 -2.81
CA LEU A 42 23.03 -7.57 -1.73
C LEU A 42 21.90 -6.69 -2.29
N SER A 43 22.14 -5.97 -3.39
CA SER A 43 21.11 -5.18 -4.08
C SER A 43 20.01 -6.07 -4.67
N VAL A 44 20.35 -7.22 -5.25
CA VAL A 44 19.37 -8.23 -5.73
C VAL A 44 18.55 -8.79 -4.55
N LEU A 45 19.15 -8.86 -3.37
CA LEU A 45 18.48 -9.24 -2.13
C LEU A 45 17.68 -8.09 -1.50
N GLU A 46 17.61 -6.91 -2.13
CA GLU A 46 16.94 -5.69 -1.64
C GLU A 46 17.52 -5.21 -0.29
N ILE A 47 18.83 -5.37 -0.10
CA ILE A 47 19.57 -4.90 1.06
C ILE A 47 20.45 -3.74 0.62
N GLU A 48 20.12 -2.52 1.05
CA GLU A 48 20.97 -1.35 0.84
C GLU A 48 21.97 -1.21 1.99
N VAL A 49 23.25 -1.20 1.65
CA VAL A 49 24.35 -0.94 2.58
C VAL A 49 24.96 0.42 2.22
N ALA A 50 24.62 1.45 3.01
CA ALA A 50 25.15 2.79 2.83
C ALA A 50 26.52 2.97 3.49
N ASP A 51 26.71 2.34 4.65
CA ASP A 51 27.94 2.34 5.42
C ASP A 51 28.18 0.92 5.93
N ALA A 52 29.31 0.33 5.53
CA ALA A 52 29.68 -1.03 5.89
C ALA A 52 29.87 -1.20 7.40
N ILE A 53 30.43 -0.18 8.08
CA ILE A 53 30.73 -0.22 9.51
C ILE A 53 29.43 -0.18 10.30
N ALA A 54 28.58 0.80 10.01
CA ALA A 54 27.28 0.91 10.67
C ALA A 54 26.39 -0.31 10.39
N PHE A 55 26.52 -0.93 9.22
CA PHE A 55 25.78 -2.15 8.90
C PHE A 55 26.30 -3.35 9.71
N PHE A 56 27.61 -3.51 9.84
CA PHE A 56 28.23 -4.55 10.66
C PHE A 56 27.80 -4.43 12.13
N GLU A 57 27.86 -3.22 12.70
CA GLU A 57 27.41 -2.95 14.08
C GLU A 57 25.93 -3.30 14.32
N VAL A 58 25.09 -3.26 13.28
CA VAL A 58 23.68 -3.63 13.38
C VAL A 58 23.48 -5.15 13.29
N LEU A 59 24.36 -5.85 12.59
CA LEU A 59 24.34 -7.32 12.50
C LEU A 59 24.92 -7.98 13.76
N ASP A 60 25.94 -7.37 14.36
CA ASP A 60 26.65 -7.84 15.56
C ASP A 60 25.80 -7.58 16.81
N VAL A 61 24.90 -8.53 17.13
CA VAL A 61 23.96 -8.39 18.25
C VAL A 61 24.64 -8.62 19.60
N ASP A 62 25.64 -9.50 19.63
CA ASP A 62 26.36 -9.85 20.85
C ASP A 62 27.58 -8.97 21.14
N SER A 63 27.91 -8.05 20.21
CA SER A 63 29.03 -7.12 20.28
C SER A 63 30.39 -7.81 20.38
N THR A 64 30.53 -8.97 19.74
CA THR A 64 31.79 -9.74 19.69
C THR A 64 32.79 -9.16 18.71
N GLN A 65 32.38 -8.22 17.84
CA GLN A 65 33.16 -7.70 16.70
C GLN A 65 33.44 -8.73 15.61
N GLU A 66 32.75 -9.87 15.67
CA GLU A 66 32.77 -10.93 14.69
C GLU A 66 31.31 -11.28 14.36
N LEU A 67 31.03 -11.68 13.12
CA LEU A 67 29.69 -12.12 12.74
C LEU A 67 29.68 -13.61 12.51
N ASP A 68 28.87 -14.34 13.26
CA ASP A 68 28.59 -15.73 12.94
C ASP A 68 27.60 -15.87 11.76
N ILE A 69 27.46 -17.09 11.24
CA ILE A 69 26.56 -17.36 10.10
C ILE A 69 25.09 -17.05 10.41
N ASP A 70 24.66 -17.26 11.65
CA ASP A 70 23.27 -17.05 12.04
C ASP A 70 22.98 -15.56 12.19
N GLU A 71 23.88 -14.78 12.78
CA GLU A 71 23.85 -13.32 12.89
C GLU A 71 23.84 -12.66 11.52
N PHE A 72 24.76 -13.06 10.63
CA PHE A 72 24.81 -12.52 9.28
C PHE A 72 23.52 -12.79 8.50
N VAL A 73 23.07 -14.05 8.48
CA VAL A 73 21.87 -14.44 7.72
C VAL A 73 20.62 -13.82 8.30
N MET A 74 20.42 -13.91 9.62
CA MET A 74 19.22 -13.41 10.29
C MET A 74 19.18 -11.88 10.28
N GLY A 75 20.31 -11.21 10.49
CA GLY A 75 20.41 -9.76 10.42
C GLY A 75 20.12 -9.23 9.01
N CYS A 76 20.65 -9.87 7.97
CA CYS A 76 20.31 -9.53 6.58
C CYS A 76 18.82 -9.71 6.26
N ILE A 77 18.20 -10.81 6.73
CA ILE A 77 16.76 -11.04 6.56
C ILE A 77 15.94 -10.01 7.33
N TYR A 78 16.37 -9.66 8.53
CA TYR A 78 15.70 -8.67 9.37
C TYR A 78 15.74 -7.30 8.72
N LEU A 79 16.89 -6.85 8.23
CA LEU A 79 17.06 -5.55 7.57
C LEU A 79 16.22 -5.44 6.30
N LYS A 80 16.20 -6.50 5.48
CA LYS A 80 15.29 -6.60 4.33
C LYS A 80 13.82 -6.48 4.76
N GLY A 81 13.43 -7.10 5.86
CA GLY A 81 12.07 -7.04 6.40
C GLY A 81 11.70 -5.69 7.01
N ALA A 82 12.64 -5.05 7.71
CA ALA A 82 12.46 -3.78 8.41
C ALA A 82 12.25 -2.63 7.42
N ALA A 83 13.07 -2.55 6.36
CA ALA A 83 12.89 -1.57 5.28
C ALA A 83 11.49 -1.70 4.66
N LYS A 84 11.06 -2.94 4.37
CA LYS A 84 9.74 -3.24 3.84
C LYS A 84 8.59 -2.87 4.80
N MET A 85 8.78 -3.00 6.12
CA MET A 85 7.80 -2.58 7.11
C MET A 85 7.66 -1.06 7.18
N VAL A 86 8.77 -0.32 7.11
CA VAL A 86 8.77 1.16 7.08
C VAL A 86 8.04 1.67 5.85
N ASP A 87 8.30 1.11 4.68
CA ASP A 87 7.60 1.46 3.44
C ASP A 87 6.11 1.17 3.53
N MET A 88 5.73 0.00 4.06
CA MET A 88 4.33 -0.38 4.23
C MET A 88 3.60 0.56 5.19
N ALA A 89 4.24 0.97 6.29
CA ALA A 89 3.68 1.93 7.23
C ALA A 89 3.46 3.31 6.58
N THR A 90 4.39 3.74 5.73
CA THR A 90 4.28 4.99 4.96
C THR A 90 3.13 4.91 3.96
N LEU A 91 3.04 3.83 3.18
CA LEU A 91 1.93 3.58 2.25
C LEU A 91 0.57 3.57 2.96
N MET A 92 0.47 2.92 4.11
CA MET A 92 -0.78 2.90 4.91
C MET A 92 -1.19 4.31 5.36
N ARG A 93 -0.22 5.14 5.75
CA ARG A 93 -0.48 6.53 6.16
C ARG A 93 -0.98 7.36 4.98
N GLU A 94 -0.31 7.28 3.84
CA GLU A 94 -0.71 7.98 2.62
C GLU A 94 -2.10 7.54 2.15
N HIS A 95 -2.36 6.24 2.14
CA HIS A 95 -3.68 5.69 1.80
C HIS A 95 -4.78 6.20 2.74
N LYS A 96 -4.52 6.27 4.05
CA LYS A 96 -5.47 6.84 5.02
C LYS A 96 -5.73 8.33 4.78
N MET A 97 -4.69 9.10 4.47
CA MET A 97 -4.81 10.52 4.13
C MET A 97 -5.62 10.71 2.84
N MET A 98 -5.31 9.95 1.80
CA MET A 98 -6.03 9.93 0.53
C MET A 98 -7.51 9.59 0.73
N MET A 99 -7.81 8.53 1.49
CA MET A 99 -9.19 8.12 1.77
C MET A 99 -9.97 9.21 2.51
N SER A 100 -9.36 9.86 3.51
CA SER A 100 -10.01 10.97 4.22
C SER A 100 -10.29 12.16 3.30
N GLN A 101 -9.38 12.47 2.38
CA GLN A 101 -9.56 13.53 1.40
C GLN A 101 -10.65 13.19 0.37
N SER A 102 -10.65 11.97 -0.15
CA SER A 102 -11.69 11.46 -1.06
C SER A 102 -13.06 11.52 -0.41
N MET A 103 -13.18 11.10 0.85
CA MET A 103 -14.45 11.16 1.59
C MET A 103 -14.97 12.60 1.72
N LYS A 104 -14.08 13.56 2.02
CA LYS A 104 -14.45 14.99 2.06
C LYS A 104 -14.91 15.50 0.69
N GLN A 105 -14.34 15.02 -0.40
CA GLN A 105 -14.78 15.39 -1.74
C GLN A 105 -16.15 14.81 -2.07
N VAL A 106 -16.42 13.57 -1.68
CA VAL A 106 -17.73 12.92 -1.84
C VAL A 106 -18.81 13.70 -1.10
N CYS A 107 -18.61 14.03 0.19
CA CYS A 107 -19.60 14.81 0.94
C CYS A 107 -19.85 16.20 0.30
N LYS A 108 -18.80 16.89 -0.16
CA LYS A 108 -18.96 18.17 -0.88
C LYS A 108 -19.72 18.02 -2.20
N MET A 109 -19.56 16.88 -2.89
CA MET A 109 -20.32 16.58 -4.10
C MET A 109 -21.79 16.32 -3.76
N GLU A 110 -22.08 15.53 -2.74
CA GLU A 110 -23.44 15.27 -2.26
C GLU A 110 -24.17 16.58 -1.93
N ASP A 111 -23.54 17.48 -1.16
CA ASP A 111 -24.11 18.80 -0.83
C ASP A 111 -24.42 19.64 -2.08
N ARG A 112 -23.55 19.59 -3.09
CA ARG A 112 -23.75 20.32 -4.35
C ARG A 112 -24.90 19.73 -5.16
N VAL A 113 -25.04 18.40 -5.17
CA VAL A 113 -26.13 17.71 -5.86
C VAL A 113 -27.47 18.07 -5.21
N VAL A 114 -27.54 18.08 -3.87
CA VAL A 114 -28.77 18.49 -3.14
C VAL A 114 -29.15 19.92 -3.49
N LYS A 115 -28.21 20.87 -3.43
CA LYS A 115 -28.49 22.29 -3.77
C LYS A 115 -28.98 22.48 -5.21
N LEU A 116 -28.43 21.71 -6.16
CA LEU A 116 -28.89 21.77 -7.55
C LEU A 116 -30.32 21.21 -7.69
N ALA A 117 -30.66 20.14 -6.96
CA ALA A 117 -32.01 19.59 -6.95
C ALA A 117 -33.03 20.60 -6.38
N GLU A 118 -32.71 21.30 -5.30
CA GLU A 118 -33.55 22.37 -4.74
C GLU A 118 -33.78 23.51 -5.73
N GLN A 119 -32.74 23.93 -6.46
CA GLN A 119 -32.86 24.96 -7.49
C GLN A 119 -33.77 24.50 -8.65
N LEU A 120 -33.67 23.23 -9.05
CA LEU A 120 -34.54 22.62 -10.05
C LEU A 120 -36.00 22.60 -9.60
N ASP A 121 -36.28 22.25 -8.34
CA ASP A 121 -37.65 22.28 -7.78
C ASP A 121 -38.27 23.67 -7.84
N CYS A 122 -37.49 24.73 -7.55
CA CYS A 122 -37.94 26.11 -7.71
C CYS A 122 -38.29 26.43 -9.18
N VAL A 123 -37.46 26.02 -10.14
CA VAL A 123 -37.70 26.27 -11.58
C VAL A 123 -38.94 25.50 -12.06
N VAL A 124 -39.08 24.23 -11.67
CA VAL A 124 -40.26 23.41 -11.99
C VAL A 124 -41.53 24.04 -11.42
N TRP A 125 -41.48 24.58 -10.20
CA TRP A 125 -42.61 25.29 -9.61
C TRP A 125 -43.02 26.55 -10.39
N ILE A 126 -42.05 27.35 -10.86
CA ILE A 126 -42.31 28.55 -11.67
C ILE A 126 -42.94 28.16 -13.01
N LEU A 127 -42.36 27.19 -13.72
CA LEU A 127 -42.88 26.72 -15.02
C LEU A 127 -44.30 26.14 -14.90
N ARG A 128 -44.59 25.44 -13.80
CA ARG A 128 -45.94 24.91 -13.52
C ARG A 128 -46.97 26.01 -13.27
N LYS A 129 -46.56 27.15 -12.72
CA LYS A 129 -47.44 28.29 -12.44
C LYS A 129 -47.89 29.02 -13.70
N GLU A 130 -47.08 29.07 -14.76
CA GLU A 130 -47.42 29.73 -16.02
C GLU A 130 -48.40 28.90 -16.89
N GLN A 131 -48.48 27.59 -16.68
CA GLN A 131 -49.32 26.69 -17.49
C GLN A 131 -50.74 26.47 -16.93
N PHE A 132 -51.06 27.01 -15.75
CA PHE A 132 -52.35 26.82 -15.03
C PHE A 132 -53.13 28.12 -14.80
N SER A 133 -53.04 29.10 -15.72
CA SER A 133 -53.90 30.30 -15.68
C SER A 133 -55.29 30.11 -16.32
N SER A 134 -55.59 28.92 -16.86
CA SER A 134 -56.94 28.57 -17.34
C SER A 134 -57.43 27.27 -16.67
N PRO A 135 -58.65 27.24 -16.11
CA PRO A 135 -59.15 26.06 -15.40
C PRO A 135 -59.38 24.89 -16.39
N LEU A 136 -58.84 23.72 -16.07
CA LEU A 136 -59.11 22.48 -16.80
C LEU A 136 -60.56 22.05 -16.56
N PRO A 137 -61.30 21.62 -17.60
CA PRO A 137 -62.63 21.06 -17.42
C PRO A 137 -62.53 19.73 -16.65
N MET A 138 -63.34 19.64 -15.59
CA MET A 138 -63.57 18.39 -14.85
C MET A 138 -64.10 17.31 -15.79
N SER A 139 -63.47 16.15 -15.76
CA SER A 139 -63.89 14.80 -16.21
C SER A 139 -62.89 14.18 -17.18
N VAL A 140 -61.93 13.41 -16.64
CA VAL A 140 -61.31 12.31 -17.38
C VAL A 140 -61.32 11.10 -16.45
N GLU A 141 -62.15 10.12 -16.79
CA GLU A 141 -62.21 8.81 -16.15
C GLU A 141 -60.85 8.13 -16.23
N VAL A 142 -60.38 7.58 -15.10
CA VAL A 142 -59.10 6.87 -15.02
C VAL A 142 -59.33 5.41 -15.42
N PRO A 143 -58.71 4.90 -16.49
CA PRO A 143 -58.78 3.48 -16.80
C PRO A 143 -57.98 2.68 -15.78
N ASN A 144 -58.67 1.73 -15.15
CA ASN A 144 -58.14 0.75 -14.23
C ASN A 144 -57.02 -0.07 -14.92
N HIS A 145 -55.78 0.00 -14.44
CA HIS A 145 -54.73 -0.93 -14.85
C HIS A 145 -53.96 -1.48 -13.64
N ALA A 146 -53.88 -2.81 -13.65
CA ALA A 146 -53.47 -3.76 -12.61
C ALA A 146 -52.05 -3.54 -12.00
N PRO A 147 -51.76 -4.10 -10.81
CA PRO A 147 -50.49 -3.95 -10.12
C PRO A 147 -49.35 -4.67 -10.86
N TYR A 148 -48.23 -3.97 -11.06
CA TYR A 148 -46.97 -4.54 -11.54
C TYR A 148 -46.39 -5.50 -10.49
N SER A 149 -46.27 -6.78 -10.85
CA SER A 149 -45.49 -7.78 -10.12
C SER A 149 -44.00 -7.53 -10.33
N ILE A 150 -43.24 -7.53 -9.24
CA ILE A 150 -41.78 -7.43 -9.23
C ILE A 150 -41.23 -8.86 -9.17
N GLU A 151 -40.68 -9.36 -10.27
CA GLU A 151 -39.92 -10.63 -10.25
C GLU A 151 -38.48 -10.34 -9.82
N THR A 152 -38.08 -10.87 -8.67
CA THR A 152 -36.70 -10.89 -8.17
C THR A 152 -35.90 -11.97 -8.90
N THR A 153 -34.98 -11.59 -9.77
CA THR A 153 -33.96 -12.49 -10.31
C THR A 153 -32.86 -12.71 -9.27
N THR A 154 -32.90 -13.86 -8.62
CA THR A 154 -31.80 -14.47 -7.87
C THR A 154 -30.68 -14.84 -8.86
N MET A 155 -29.47 -14.33 -8.65
CA MET A 155 -28.26 -14.80 -9.33
C MET A 155 -27.46 -15.67 -8.37
N ALA A 156 -27.21 -16.91 -8.82
CA ALA A 156 -26.27 -17.87 -8.24
C ALA A 156 -24.87 -17.67 -8.83
#